data_AF-A0A7C3X2N3-F1
#
_entry.id   AF-A0A7C3X2N3-F1
#
_cell.length_a   1.000
_cell.length_b   1.000
_cell.length_c   1.000
_cell.angle_alpha   90.00
_cell.angle_beta   90.00
_cell.angle_gamma   90.00
#
_symmetry.space_group_name_H-M   'P 1'
#
loop_
_entity.id
_entity.type
_entity.pdbx_description
1 polymer ?
#
loop_
_entity_poly.entity_id
_entity_poly.type
_entity_poly.pdbx_seq_one_letter_code
_entity_poly.pdbx_strand_id
1 'polypeptide(L)'
;MLSKIFFYSFSGLCFLLIPLFLLPLFVDELLGAGRKPIPPISWGEAGPKWDESTSVGKEREQSFFNNDYARKFIESIAEEPMMNQEKHRKEHSPYVCLAKLAIGKDVQEVNESLQELQPHSSGSSWAGHKGDYDFTEVILTRILYLFGHNKELIYPETLEHLVGVLLIEEGGNPREAVPGSWGWIRDTENHHLMTESSRYLKNQWLFKYGSSTIPTGNTTYDNKTNGLEKWFVDYLDEMLLNGEYEFNSIPYLLYAVEALLNLEEFPDSPEIRIRAHKILDSINWKYALGSSQFRRCAPFRRRFEYADTISLVIDPHTALMRWWCLPESDNAPGKENTRHSRILFAVLSSYTVPPVVKKWAIEKPYDYFVRIGYGENGTPEIYSGGSEYLISAGGVYRGLRAMIIPRPITLLLNDGEIDINRIFHIKGRGKWWCWNNTGVYKRFAVGNSSVHIPPQYSPVIQKGPWAVFAPECAKNLYICIYNDNNFGLIYLSDNKDLSPDKWLSEIISKNPSKEEIYSSFVFLDGKKIEYDVNAPAGTWVIKSVSGEEVERYYDKWERWNGNIPVNLYQE
;
A
#
# COMPACT_ATOMS: atom_id res chain seq x y z
N MET A 1 -39.88 48.55 -26.40
CA MET A 1 -38.45 48.43 -26.79
C MET A 1 -37.55 47.99 -25.62
N LEU A 2 -37.93 48.21 -24.35
CA LEU A 2 -37.14 47.81 -23.16
C LEU A 2 -37.23 46.31 -22.77
N SER A 3 -38.22 45.55 -23.24
CA SER A 3 -38.35 44.12 -22.90
C SER A 3 -37.51 43.17 -23.76
N LYS A 4 -36.98 43.62 -24.90
CA LYS A 4 -36.14 42.81 -25.80
C LYS A 4 -34.64 42.91 -25.49
N ILE A 5 -34.20 43.88 -24.70
CA ILE A 5 -32.79 44.04 -24.31
C ILE A 5 -32.45 43.16 -23.10
N PHE A 6 -33.41 42.85 -22.22
CA PHE A 6 -33.17 42.05 -21.02
C PHE A 6 -32.93 40.55 -21.31
N PHE A 7 -33.44 40.02 -22.43
CA PHE A 7 -33.27 38.61 -22.79
C PHE A 7 -31.95 38.30 -23.51
N TYR A 8 -31.25 39.31 -24.04
CA TYR A 8 -29.95 39.12 -24.72
C TYR A 8 -28.73 39.35 -23.81
N SER A 9 -28.90 40.05 -22.68
CA SER A 9 -27.83 40.22 -21.68
C SER A 9 -27.77 39.08 -20.66
N PHE A 10 -28.85 38.31 -20.47
CA PHE A 10 -28.87 37.17 -19.54
C PHE A 10 -28.17 35.93 -20.11
N SER A 11 -28.23 35.71 -21.44
CA SER A 11 -27.55 34.58 -22.10
C SER A 11 -26.02 34.73 -22.10
N GLY A 12 -25.49 35.95 -22.23
CA GLY A 12 -24.05 36.22 -22.14
C GLY A 12 -23.48 36.03 -20.73
N LEU A 13 -24.24 36.35 -19.68
CA LEU A 13 -23.81 36.14 -18.30
C LEU A 13 -23.77 34.65 -17.93
N CYS A 14 -24.73 33.85 -18.40
CA CYS A 14 -24.71 32.40 -18.24
C CYS A 14 -23.51 31.75 -18.93
N PHE A 15 -23.12 32.23 -20.13
CA PHE A 15 -21.93 31.72 -20.84
C PHE A 15 -20.60 32.05 -20.15
N LEU A 16 -20.53 33.14 -19.37
CA LEU A 16 -19.34 33.50 -18.57
C LEU A 16 -19.29 32.81 -17.21
N LEU A 17 -20.44 32.39 -16.66
CA LEU A 17 -20.52 31.69 -15.38
C LEU A 17 -20.30 30.17 -15.51
N ILE A 18 -20.66 29.55 -16.64
CA ILE A 18 -20.44 28.11 -16.89
C ILE A 18 -18.96 27.71 -16.72
N PRO A 19 -17.96 28.45 -17.25
CA PRO A 19 -16.55 28.16 -16.99
C PRO A 19 -16.22 28.19 -15.50
N LEU A 20 -16.77 29.13 -14.72
CA LEU A 20 -16.54 29.25 -13.28
C LEU A 20 -17.14 28.08 -12.47
N PHE A 21 -18.27 27.52 -12.91
CA PHE A 21 -18.88 26.35 -12.26
C PHE A 21 -18.22 25.03 -12.66
N LEU A 22 -17.64 24.94 -13.86
CA LEU A 22 -16.93 23.75 -14.33
C LEU A 22 -15.44 23.76 -13.94
N LEU A 23 -14.84 24.94 -13.71
CA LEU A 23 -13.44 25.09 -13.35
C LEU A 23 -13.02 24.21 -12.16
N PRO A 24 -13.79 24.09 -11.06
CA PRO A 24 -13.43 23.22 -9.95
C PRO A 24 -13.31 21.74 -10.35
N LEU A 25 -14.21 21.26 -11.22
CA LEU A 25 -14.17 19.88 -11.72
C LEU A 25 -12.94 19.62 -12.59
N PHE A 26 -12.58 20.58 -13.45
CA PHE A 26 -11.37 20.49 -14.26
C PHE A 26 -10.09 20.64 -13.43
N VAL A 27 -10.10 21.51 -12.41
CA VAL A 27 -8.97 21.74 -11.51
C VAL A 27 -8.70 20.50 -10.68
N ASP A 28 -9.72 19.89 -10.08
CA ASP A 28 -9.56 18.61 -9.41
C ASP A 28 -9.04 17.58 -10.43
N GLU A 29 -9.69 17.41 -11.59
CA GLU A 29 -9.27 16.39 -12.56
C GLU A 29 -7.80 16.48 -12.98
N LEU A 30 -7.27 17.70 -13.10
CA LEU A 30 -5.90 17.95 -13.56
C LEU A 30 -4.86 18.02 -12.43
N LEU A 31 -5.24 18.51 -11.25
CA LEU A 31 -4.30 18.84 -10.17
C LEU A 31 -4.51 18.02 -8.89
N GLY A 32 -5.65 17.36 -8.75
CA GLY A 32 -6.01 16.60 -7.56
C GLY A 32 -5.32 15.24 -7.49
N ALA A 33 -4.73 14.97 -6.33
CA ALA A 33 -4.12 13.69 -5.99
C ALA A 33 -4.98 12.87 -5.01
N GLY A 34 -6.04 13.46 -4.45
CA GLY A 34 -6.98 12.82 -3.53
C GLY A 34 -7.96 11.88 -4.21
N ARG A 35 -8.52 10.94 -3.43
CA ARG A 35 -9.47 9.93 -3.92
C ARG A 35 -10.77 10.61 -4.34
N LYS A 36 -11.29 10.28 -5.52
CA LYS A 36 -12.70 10.60 -5.81
C LYS A 36 -13.60 9.69 -4.98
N PRO A 37 -14.71 10.17 -4.43
CA PRO A 37 -15.71 9.30 -3.86
C PRO A 37 -16.09 8.23 -4.89
N ILE A 38 -15.92 6.96 -4.52
CA ILE A 38 -16.40 5.83 -5.31
C ILE A 38 -17.44 5.06 -4.49
N PRO A 39 -18.40 4.40 -5.14
CA PRO A 39 -19.31 3.50 -4.46
C PRO A 39 -18.54 2.42 -3.69
N PRO A 40 -19.05 1.97 -2.52
CA PRO A 40 -18.48 0.85 -1.80
C PRO A 40 -18.28 -0.37 -2.71
N ILE A 41 -17.07 -0.91 -2.68
CA ILE A 41 -16.75 -2.16 -3.37
C ILE A 41 -17.23 -3.32 -2.50
N SER A 42 -17.77 -4.38 -3.14
CA SER A 42 -18.08 -5.63 -2.43
C SER A 42 -16.80 -6.20 -1.79
N TRP A 43 -16.85 -6.61 -0.52
CA TRP A 43 -15.69 -7.19 0.17
C TRP A 43 -15.20 -8.50 -0.48
N GLY A 44 -16.16 -9.32 -0.93
CA GLY A 44 -15.91 -10.65 -1.49
C GLY A 44 -15.67 -11.73 -0.45
N GLU A 45 -16.01 -12.98 -0.82
CA GLU A 45 -15.97 -14.12 0.11
C GLU A 45 -14.54 -14.51 0.53
N ALA A 46 -13.55 -14.15 -0.29
CA ALA A 46 -12.13 -14.41 -0.05
C ALA A 46 -11.45 -13.33 0.81
N GLY A 47 -12.19 -12.33 1.29
CA GLY A 47 -11.64 -11.28 2.14
C GLY A 47 -11.30 -11.79 3.55
N PRO A 48 -10.32 -11.17 4.22
CA PRO A 48 -10.06 -11.42 5.64
C PRO A 48 -11.34 -11.38 6.47
N LYS A 49 -11.45 -12.34 7.38
CA LYS A 49 -12.49 -12.45 8.40
C LYS A 49 -11.83 -12.25 9.75
N TRP A 50 -12.44 -11.37 10.54
CA TRP A 50 -12.01 -11.07 11.89
C TRP A 50 -13.03 -11.62 12.86
N ASP A 51 -12.56 -12.35 13.87
CA ASP A 51 -13.37 -12.62 15.04
C ASP A 51 -13.36 -11.36 15.92
N GLU A 52 -14.55 -10.84 16.23
CA GLU A 52 -14.73 -9.63 17.03
C GLU A 52 -14.04 -9.73 18.41
N SER A 53 -13.86 -10.94 18.93
CA SER A 53 -13.14 -11.19 20.18
C SER A 53 -11.62 -10.99 20.10
N THR A 54 -11.03 -10.99 18.90
CA THR A 54 -9.56 -10.95 18.70
C THR A 54 -8.93 -9.58 18.96
N SER A 55 -9.75 -8.53 19.11
CA SER A 55 -9.31 -7.14 18.92
C SER A 55 -9.44 -6.22 20.13
N VAL A 56 -9.96 -6.72 21.24
CA VAL A 56 -10.19 -5.89 22.42
C VAL A 56 -9.41 -6.47 23.61
N GLY A 57 -8.28 -5.85 23.92
CA GLY A 57 -7.71 -5.95 25.27
C GLY A 57 -6.47 -6.84 25.44
N LYS A 58 -5.53 -6.85 24.50
CA LYS A 58 -4.15 -7.13 24.95
C LYS A 58 -3.68 -5.92 25.74
N GLU A 59 -3.71 -6.04 27.07
CA GLU A 59 -2.92 -5.16 27.93
C GLU A 59 -1.49 -5.11 27.38
N ARG A 60 -0.88 -3.92 27.44
CA ARG A 60 0.48 -3.68 27.00
C ARG A 60 1.41 -4.60 27.80
N GLU A 61 1.65 -5.82 27.34
CA GLU A 61 2.75 -6.60 27.84
C GLU A 61 4.00 -5.77 27.54
N GLN A 62 4.65 -5.28 28.59
CA GLN A 62 5.95 -4.59 28.52
C GLN A 62 7.05 -5.46 27.85
N SER A 63 6.73 -6.67 27.40
CA SER A 63 7.62 -7.69 26.87
C SER A 63 8.23 -7.35 25.50
N PHE A 64 7.60 -6.50 24.67
CA PHE A 64 8.15 -6.17 23.34
C PHE A 64 9.46 -5.36 23.39
N PHE A 65 9.70 -4.59 24.47
CA PHE A 65 10.95 -3.86 24.67
C PHE A 65 12.15 -4.76 25.01
N ASN A 66 11.90 -6.03 25.36
CA ASN A 66 12.92 -6.91 25.94
C ASN A 66 13.64 -7.83 24.93
N ASN A 67 13.44 -7.63 23.62
CA ASN A 67 14.29 -8.28 22.62
C ASN A 67 15.48 -7.36 22.26
N ASP A 68 16.71 -7.86 22.45
CA ASP A 68 17.97 -7.20 22.12
C ASP A 68 17.98 -6.55 20.72
N TYR A 69 17.26 -7.13 19.75
CA TYR A 69 17.17 -6.58 18.40
C TYR A 69 16.41 -5.25 18.36
N ALA A 70 15.27 -5.14 19.06
CA ALA A 70 14.48 -3.92 19.16
C ALA A 70 15.24 -2.83 19.86
N ARG A 71 15.87 -3.17 20.98
CA ARG A 71 16.70 -2.24 21.72
C ARG A 71 17.83 -1.67 20.87
N LYS A 72 18.60 -2.52 20.18
CA LYS A 72 19.69 -2.08 19.28
C LYS A 72 19.20 -1.21 18.13
N PHE A 73 18.03 -1.52 17.57
CA PHE A 73 17.45 -0.70 16.52
C PHE A 73 17.10 0.70 17.03
N ILE A 74 16.42 0.81 18.18
CA ILE A 74 16.08 2.10 18.79
C ILE A 74 17.36 2.86 19.16
N GLU A 75 18.34 2.19 19.78
CA GLU A 75 19.64 2.77 20.11
C GLU A 75 20.34 3.35 18.87
N SER A 76 20.30 2.65 17.74
CA SER A 76 20.92 3.13 16.50
C SER A 76 20.31 4.43 15.96
N ILE A 77 19.01 4.66 16.17
CA ILE A 77 18.34 5.93 15.82
C ILE A 77 18.64 6.98 16.88
N ALA A 78 18.64 6.61 18.16
CA ALA A 78 18.88 7.52 19.28
C ALA A 78 20.35 8.00 19.36
N GLU A 79 21.28 7.34 18.69
CA GLU A 79 22.67 7.77 18.49
C GLU A 79 22.82 8.89 17.46
N GLU A 80 21.82 9.09 16.60
CA GLU A 80 21.86 10.20 15.65
C GLU A 80 21.81 11.55 16.38
N PRO A 81 22.58 12.56 15.92
CA PRO A 81 22.55 13.88 16.51
C PRO A 81 21.19 14.55 16.27
N MET A 82 20.76 15.39 17.22
CA MET A 82 19.62 16.27 17.00
C MET A 82 19.98 17.22 15.85
N MET A 83 19.30 17.08 14.69
CA MET A 83 19.69 17.83 13.50
C MET A 83 19.33 19.32 13.65
N ASN A 84 20.29 20.17 13.32
CA ASN A 84 20.15 21.62 13.44
C ASN A 84 19.10 22.13 12.43
N GLN A 85 18.11 22.89 12.89
CA GLN A 85 16.88 23.24 12.13
C GLN A 85 17.14 23.94 10.77
N GLU A 86 18.33 24.55 10.58
CA GLU A 86 18.67 25.32 9.39
C GLU A 86 19.23 24.50 8.21
N LYS A 87 19.69 23.25 8.41
CA LYS A 87 20.35 22.44 7.37
C LYS A 87 19.81 21.00 7.31
N HIS A 88 18.79 20.81 6.47
CA HIS A 88 18.28 19.53 5.95
C HIS A 88 17.33 18.68 6.82
N ARG A 89 16.24 18.22 6.17
CA ARG A 89 15.21 17.22 6.54
C ARG A 89 14.47 17.44 7.87
N LYS A 90 13.48 18.34 7.81
CA LYS A 90 12.47 18.64 8.86
C LYS A 90 11.75 17.40 9.43
N GLU A 91 11.59 16.33 8.66
CA GLU A 91 10.86 15.12 9.07
C GLU A 91 11.66 14.15 9.97
N HIS A 92 12.99 14.24 10.02
CA HIS A 92 13.81 13.20 10.66
C HIS A 92 14.05 13.47 12.16
N SER A 93 14.09 14.75 12.57
CA SER A 93 14.33 15.14 13.97
C SER A 93 13.31 14.56 14.95
N PRO A 94 11.99 14.52 14.67
CA PRO A 94 11.02 13.97 15.61
C PRO A 94 11.19 12.45 15.84
N TYR A 95 11.70 11.69 14.87
CA TYR A 95 12.02 10.26 15.09
C TYR A 95 13.19 10.07 16.05
N VAL A 96 14.19 10.95 15.97
CA VAL A 96 15.33 10.93 16.90
C VAL A 96 14.84 11.26 18.32
N CYS A 97 13.97 12.26 18.49
CA CYS A 97 13.32 12.55 19.78
C CYS A 97 12.58 11.31 20.32
N LEU A 98 11.73 10.70 19.49
CA LEU A 98 10.97 9.50 19.84
C LEU A 98 11.89 8.35 20.28
N ALA A 99 12.98 8.11 19.56
CA ALA A 99 13.94 7.05 19.88
C ALA A 99 14.69 7.34 21.19
N LYS A 100 15.21 8.56 21.36
CA LYS A 100 15.92 9.01 22.57
C LYS A 100 15.03 8.89 23.81
N LEU A 101 13.77 9.34 23.74
CA LEU A 101 12.78 9.19 24.82
C LEU A 101 12.49 7.72 25.13
N ALA A 102 12.36 6.87 24.12
CA ALA A 102 12.07 5.45 24.31
C ALA A 102 13.15 4.70 25.11
N ILE A 103 14.40 5.16 25.07
CA ILE A 103 15.52 4.59 25.86
C ILE A 103 15.98 5.50 27.01
N GLY A 104 15.29 6.60 27.29
CA GLY A 104 15.65 7.56 28.35
C GLY A 104 17.00 8.25 28.15
N LYS A 105 17.44 8.41 26.90
CA LYS A 105 18.75 9.01 26.54
C LYS A 105 18.57 10.47 26.16
N ASP A 106 19.52 11.33 26.55
CA ASP A 106 19.59 12.76 26.19
C ASP A 106 18.27 13.53 26.43
N VAL A 107 17.56 13.19 27.51
CA VAL A 107 16.21 13.69 27.79
C VAL A 107 16.12 15.21 27.83
N GLN A 108 17.12 15.87 28.44
CA GLN A 108 17.17 17.33 28.49
C GLN A 108 17.25 17.94 27.07
N GLU A 109 18.15 17.42 26.23
CA GLU A 109 18.34 17.87 24.84
C GLU A 109 17.05 17.69 24.01
N VAL A 110 16.34 16.58 24.21
CA VAL A 110 15.04 16.35 23.54
C VAL A 110 14.02 17.39 23.95
N ASN A 111 13.92 17.71 25.24
CA ASN A 111 12.96 18.70 25.74
C ASN A 111 13.28 20.10 25.22
N GLU A 112 14.55 20.51 25.25
CA GLU A 112 15.00 21.79 24.68
C GLU A 112 14.66 21.87 23.19
N SER A 113 14.97 20.81 22.42
CA SER A 113 14.67 20.77 20.98
C SER A 113 13.18 20.82 20.65
N LEU A 114 12.34 20.12 21.43
CA LEU A 114 10.89 20.18 21.26
C LEU A 114 10.35 21.57 21.59
N GLN A 115 10.85 22.24 22.63
CA GLN A 115 10.44 23.61 22.97
C GLN A 115 10.87 24.64 21.90
N GLU A 116 11.99 24.41 21.23
CA GLU A 116 12.47 25.27 20.12
C GLU A 116 11.74 25.00 18.80
N LEU A 117 11.06 23.86 18.66
CA LEU A 117 10.34 23.52 17.43
C LEU A 117 9.19 24.50 17.19
N GLN A 118 9.00 24.89 15.93
CA GLN A 118 7.92 25.77 15.50
C GLN A 118 7.07 25.07 14.45
N PRO A 119 5.74 25.13 14.57
CA PRO A 119 4.86 24.52 13.59
C PRO A 119 4.88 25.31 12.27
N HIS A 120 4.48 24.64 11.20
CA HIS A 120 4.08 25.28 9.94
C HIS A 120 2.81 24.62 9.43
N SER A 121 2.38 24.97 8.22
CA SER A 121 1.12 24.45 7.71
C SER A 121 1.17 22.94 7.42
N SER A 122 0.08 22.24 7.72
CA SER A 122 -0.21 20.84 7.38
C SER A 122 -0.93 20.74 6.01
N GLY A 123 -1.27 19.52 5.58
CA GLY A 123 -1.91 19.18 4.30
C GLY A 123 -0.93 19.09 3.12
N SER A 124 -1.41 18.69 1.94
CA SER A 124 -0.53 18.55 0.76
C SER A 124 0.08 19.87 0.29
N SER A 125 1.36 19.89 -0.03
CA SER A 125 2.01 21.04 -0.70
C SER A 125 1.53 21.24 -2.16
N TRP A 126 1.28 22.48 -2.58
CA TRP A 126 0.97 22.88 -3.96
C TRP A 126 1.42 24.32 -4.26
N ALA A 127 1.20 24.83 -5.48
CA ALA A 127 1.76 26.11 -5.93
C ALA A 127 1.46 27.33 -5.02
N GLY A 128 0.34 27.31 -4.27
CA GLY A 128 -0.06 28.37 -3.34
C GLY A 128 0.10 28.02 -1.86
N HIS A 129 0.60 26.84 -1.50
CA HIS A 129 0.64 26.35 -0.12
C HIS A 129 1.83 25.42 0.11
N LYS A 130 2.58 25.65 1.19
CA LYS A 130 3.60 24.70 1.67
C LYS A 130 3.05 24.00 2.89
N GLY A 131 2.74 22.72 2.71
CA GLY A 131 2.15 21.89 3.74
C GLY A 131 3.17 20.94 4.37
N ASP A 132 2.72 19.73 4.69
CA ASP A 132 3.52 18.59 5.18
C ASP A 132 3.88 18.61 6.67
N TYR A 133 3.35 19.56 7.46
CA TYR A 133 3.56 19.54 8.92
C TYR A 133 2.91 18.32 9.61
N ASP A 134 1.87 17.75 9.02
CA ASP A 134 1.21 16.54 9.54
C ASP A 134 2.16 15.32 9.65
N PHE A 135 3.25 15.30 8.89
CA PHE A 135 4.34 14.31 8.98
C PHE A 135 5.06 14.40 10.32
N THR A 136 5.14 15.61 10.88
CA THR A 136 5.71 15.86 12.21
C THR A 136 4.65 15.61 13.29
N GLU A 137 3.41 16.10 13.10
CA GLU A 137 2.33 15.94 14.08
C GLU A 137 2.03 14.50 14.42
N VAL A 138 2.06 13.58 13.46
CA VAL A 138 1.81 12.15 13.73
C VAL A 138 2.86 11.55 14.68
N ILE A 139 4.11 12.02 14.61
CA ILE A 139 5.21 11.57 15.48
C ILE A 139 5.09 12.23 16.86
N LEU A 140 4.80 13.53 16.89
CA LEU A 140 4.57 14.27 18.14
C LEU A 140 3.38 13.72 18.93
N THR A 141 2.31 13.31 18.23
CA THR A 141 1.15 12.64 18.82
C THR A 141 1.54 11.32 19.46
N ARG A 142 2.44 10.55 18.83
CA ARG A 142 2.98 9.33 19.42
C ARG A 142 3.83 9.62 20.66
N ILE A 143 4.66 10.67 20.63
CA ILE A 143 5.42 11.13 21.81
C ILE A 143 4.48 11.51 22.97
N LEU A 144 3.41 12.26 22.69
CA LEU A 144 2.39 12.66 23.67
C LEU A 144 1.83 11.44 24.40
N TYR A 145 1.38 10.44 23.66
CA TYR A 145 0.69 9.29 24.24
C TYR A 145 1.63 8.28 24.89
N LEU A 146 2.88 8.15 24.40
CA LEU A 146 3.86 7.26 25.01
C LEU A 146 4.50 7.84 26.27
N PHE A 147 4.74 9.15 26.32
CA PHE A 147 5.59 9.77 27.34
C PHE A 147 4.98 11.00 28.04
N GLY A 148 3.87 11.55 27.57
CA GLY A 148 3.30 12.80 28.11
C GLY A 148 2.87 12.74 29.57
N HIS A 149 2.64 11.55 30.13
CA HIS A 149 2.40 11.37 31.57
C HIS A 149 3.68 11.21 32.40
N ASN A 150 4.82 10.95 31.79
CA ASN A 150 6.10 10.77 32.46
C ASN A 150 6.88 12.09 32.51
N LYS A 151 6.77 12.79 33.64
CA LYS A 151 7.43 14.09 33.88
C LYS A 151 8.96 14.03 33.91
N GLU A 152 9.54 12.84 34.07
CA GLU A 152 10.99 12.65 34.00
C GLU A 152 11.49 12.62 32.56
N LEU A 153 10.63 12.25 31.59
CA LEU A 153 10.95 12.18 30.16
C LEU A 153 10.46 13.39 29.38
N ILE A 154 9.26 13.89 29.67
CA ILE A 154 8.68 15.10 29.07
C ILE A 154 8.43 16.10 30.19
N TYR A 155 9.15 17.22 30.16
CA TYR A 155 8.99 18.28 31.16
C TYR A 155 7.62 18.94 31.04
N PRO A 156 7.04 19.45 32.15
CA PRO A 156 5.73 20.09 32.13
C PRO A 156 5.62 21.21 31.06
N GLU A 157 6.65 22.03 30.91
CA GLU A 157 6.69 23.12 29.93
C GLU A 157 6.73 22.59 28.49
N THR A 158 7.45 21.48 28.26
CA THR A 158 7.48 20.79 26.97
C THR A 158 6.12 20.19 26.64
N LEU A 159 5.44 19.58 27.61
CA LEU A 159 4.10 19.02 27.43
C LEU A 159 3.11 20.12 27.03
N GLU A 160 3.16 21.26 27.71
CA GLU A 160 2.33 22.42 27.40
C GLU A 160 2.64 22.97 26.00
N HIS A 161 3.91 23.06 25.60
CA HIS A 161 4.30 23.46 24.25
C HIS A 161 3.83 22.45 23.19
N LEU A 162 3.94 21.16 23.46
CA LEU A 162 3.52 20.10 22.55
C LEU A 162 2.01 20.21 22.24
N VAL A 163 1.19 20.33 23.28
CA VAL A 163 -0.28 20.38 23.16
C VAL A 163 -0.77 21.76 22.71
N GLY A 164 -0.18 22.83 23.24
CA GLY A 164 -0.63 24.21 23.01
C GLY A 164 -0.06 24.86 21.74
N VAL A 165 1.06 24.36 21.21
CA VAL A 165 1.78 24.98 20.08
C VAL A 165 2.03 23.99 18.95
N LEU A 166 2.62 22.82 19.24
CA LEU A 166 3.12 21.94 18.19
C LEU A 166 2.08 21.07 17.52
N LEU A 167 1.04 20.63 18.23
CA LEU A 167 -0.10 19.92 17.63
C LEU A 167 -1.13 20.97 17.22
N ILE A 168 -1.18 21.32 15.93
CA ILE A 168 -1.93 22.50 15.46
C ILE A 168 -3.39 22.20 15.13
N GLU A 169 -3.73 20.93 14.94
CA GLU A 169 -5.08 20.51 14.59
C GLU A 169 -5.93 20.21 15.82
N GLU A 170 -7.07 20.90 15.98
CA GLU A 170 -8.01 20.68 17.07
C GLU A 170 -9.49 20.91 16.68
N GLY A 171 -10.42 20.54 17.55
CA GLY A 171 -11.87 20.75 17.38
C GLY A 171 -12.58 19.68 16.53
N GLY A 172 -13.85 19.90 16.21
CA GLY A 172 -14.73 18.91 15.56
C GLY A 172 -14.84 19.00 14.03
N ASN A 173 -14.04 19.84 13.37
CA ASN A 173 -14.15 20.12 11.94
C ASN A 173 -13.02 19.44 11.16
N PRO A 174 -13.24 18.23 10.61
CA PRO A 174 -12.24 17.55 9.80
C PRO A 174 -11.98 18.29 8.48
N ARG A 175 -10.74 18.21 7.99
CA ARG A 175 -10.32 18.86 6.75
C ARG A 175 -10.23 17.86 5.60
N GLU A 176 -11.15 17.97 4.64
CA GLU A 176 -11.14 17.13 3.44
C GLU A 176 -10.34 17.72 2.27
N ALA A 177 -10.22 19.05 2.20
CA ALA A 177 -9.55 19.74 1.11
C ALA A 177 -8.17 20.28 1.52
N VAL A 178 -7.26 20.35 0.55
CA VAL A 178 -5.92 20.92 0.76
C VAL A 178 -6.05 22.39 1.19
N PRO A 179 -5.31 22.84 2.21
CA PRO A 179 -5.38 24.23 2.63
C PRO A 179 -5.07 25.21 1.49
N GLY A 180 -5.81 26.32 1.50
CA GLY A 180 -5.71 27.34 0.47
C GLY A 180 -6.37 26.99 -0.87
N SER A 181 -6.90 25.77 -1.05
CA SER A 181 -7.57 25.36 -2.29
C SER A 181 -9.04 25.78 -2.40
N TRP A 182 -9.58 26.47 -1.37
CA TRP A 182 -10.99 26.87 -1.26
C TRP A 182 -11.97 25.70 -1.42
N GLY A 183 -11.59 24.50 -0.97
CA GLY A 183 -12.41 23.29 -1.09
C GLY A 183 -12.35 22.58 -2.45
N TRP A 184 -11.58 23.10 -3.42
CA TRP A 184 -11.57 22.57 -4.79
C TRP A 184 -10.70 21.33 -4.99
N ILE A 185 -9.68 21.14 -4.15
CA ILE A 185 -8.71 20.05 -4.30
C ILE A 185 -8.79 19.19 -3.04
N ARG A 186 -9.24 17.95 -3.19
CA ARG A 186 -9.24 16.99 -2.08
C ARG A 186 -7.80 16.66 -1.69
N ASP A 187 -7.53 16.63 -0.40
CA ASP A 187 -6.21 16.23 0.11
C ASP A 187 -5.98 14.73 -0.13
N THR A 188 -4.73 14.34 0.03
CA THR A 188 -4.28 12.96 -0.18
C THR A 188 -4.51 12.10 1.06
N GLU A 189 -4.61 10.78 0.88
CA GLU A 189 -5.08 9.85 1.92
C GLU A 189 -4.15 9.85 3.13
N ASN A 190 -2.83 9.88 2.89
CA ASN A 190 -1.86 9.95 3.96
C ASN A 190 -1.99 11.24 4.79
N HIS A 191 -2.23 12.39 4.14
CA HIS A 191 -2.40 13.67 4.84
C HIS A 191 -3.69 13.71 5.65
N HIS A 192 -4.81 13.19 5.12
CA HIS A 192 -6.06 13.04 5.89
C HIS A 192 -5.82 12.20 7.14
N LEU A 193 -5.23 11.02 6.99
CA LEU A 193 -4.95 10.14 8.12
C LEU A 193 -4.04 10.79 9.15
N MET A 194 -2.91 11.38 8.75
CA MET A 194 -1.97 12.00 9.70
C MET A 194 -2.58 13.22 10.40
N THR A 195 -3.24 14.11 9.65
CA THR A 195 -3.89 15.32 10.18
C THR A 195 -4.98 14.94 11.17
N GLU A 196 -5.93 14.12 10.74
CA GLU A 196 -7.17 13.90 11.49
C GLU A 196 -6.98 12.88 12.62
N SER A 197 -6.03 11.95 12.51
CA SER A 197 -5.60 11.13 13.66
C SER A 197 -4.95 11.99 14.76
N SER A 198 -4.08 12.93 14.38
CA SER A 198 -3.45 13.86 15.32
C SER A 198 -4.50 14.77 15.97
N ARG A 199 -5.46 15.30 15.20
CA ARG A 199 -6.61 16.07 15.72
C ARG A 199 -7.42 15.26 16.74
N TYR A 200 -7.81 14.05 16.36
CA TYR A 200 -8.64 13.19 17.22
C TYR A 200 -7.94 12.93 18.56
N LEU A 201 -6.66 12.57 18.52
CA LEU A 201 -5.88 12.25 19.71
C LEU A 201 -5.55 13.49 20.56
N LYS A 202 -5.26 14.64 19.94
CA LYS A 202 -5.11 15.92 20.67
C LYS A 202 -6.42 16.29 21.39
N ASN A 203 -7.55 16.21 20.71
CA ASN A 203 -8.86 16.49 21.30
C ASN A 203 -9.14 15.58 22.49
N GLN A 204 -8.90 14.27 22.35
CA GLN A 204 -9.06 13.31 23.44
C GLN A 204 -8.17 13.67 24.63
N TRP A 205 -6.91 14.04 24.38
CA TRP A 205 -5.99 14.51 25.43
C TRP A 205 -6.53 15.76 26.15
N LEU A 206 -6.88 16.80 25.40
CA LEU A 206 -7.41 18.06 25.94
C LEU A 206 -8.70 17.86 26.72
N PHE A 207 -9.61 17.02 26.22
CA PHE A 207 -10.84 16.70 26.92
C PHE A 207 -10.56 15.98 28.25
N LYS A 208 -9.63 15.04 28.28
CA LYS A 208 -9.37 14.20 29.46
C LYS A 208 -8.45 14.84 30.49
N TYR A 209 -7.48 15.63 30.05
CA TYR A 209 -6.40 16.14 30.90
C TYR A 209 -6.30 17.67 30.90
N GLY A 210 -6.88 18.36 29.91
CA GLY A 210 -6.75 19.81 29.76
C GLY A 210 -5.35 20.25 29.37
N SER A 211 -5.10 21.55 29.54
CA SER A 211 -3.80 22.23 29.45
C SER A 211 -3.77 23.40 30.44
N SER A 212 -2.68 24.17 30.47
CA SER A 212 -2.59 25.41 31.24
C SER A 212 -3.69 26.44 30.92
N THR A 213 -4.27 26.39 29.72
CA THR A 213 -5.29 27.35 29.25
C THR A 213 -6.65 26.71 28.99
N ILE A 214 -6.74 25.37 28.96
CA ILE A 214 -7.96 24.63 28.63
C ILE A 214 -8.33 23.74 29.82
N PRO A 215 -9.52 23.92 30.43
CA PRO A 215 -9.95 23.05 31.52
C PRO A 215 -10.28 21.64 31.02
N THR A 216 -10.04 20.65 31.88
CA THR A 216 -10.51 19.27 31.67
C THR A 216 -12.04 19.24 31.47
N GLY A 217 -12.51 18.36 30.60
CA GLY A 217 -13.93 18.16 30.29
C GLY A 217 -14.52 19.21 29.36
N ASN A 218 -13.70 20.05 28.72
CA ASN A 218 -14.18 21.03 27.75
C ASN A 218 -14.78 20.33 26.52
N THR A 219 -16.10 20.44 26.34
CA THR A 219 -16.89 19.72 25.33
C THR A 219 -16.55 20.10 23.89
N THR A 220 -15.84 21.21 23.64
CA THR A 220 -15.29 21.51 22.30
C THR A 220 -14.36 20.39 21.80
N TYR A 221 -13.66 19.72 22.72
CA TYR A 221 -12.69 18.67 22.43
C TYR A 221 -13.24 17.25 22.66
N ASP A 222 -14.53 17.11 22.98
CA ASP A 222 -15.16 15.80 23.08
C ASP A 222 -15.48 15.26 21.68
N ASN A 223 -14.65 14.34 21.20
CA ASN A 223 -14.77 13.74 19.85
C ASN A 223 -16.13 13.09 19.59
N LYS A 224 -16.83 12.61 20.63
CA LYS A 224 -18.14 11.96 20.49
C LYS A 224 -19.23 12.97 20.22
N THR A 225 -19.18 14.13 20.89
CA THR A 225 -20.24 15.14 20.81
C THR A 225 -19.95 16.20 19.76
N ASN A 226 -18.69 16.45 19.41
CA ASN A 226 -18.29 17.41 18.38
C ASN A 226 -18.36 16.87 16.94
N GLY A 227 -18.68 15.57 16.77
CA GLY A 227 -18.89 14.92 15.46
C GLY A 227 -17.64 14.28 14.84
N LEU A 228 -16.45 14.53 15.38
CA LEU A 228 -15.20 14.01 14.79
C LEU A 228 -15.13 12.48 14.83
N GLU A 229 -15.57 11.84 15.91
CA GLU A 229 -15.56 10.37 16.01
C GLU A 229 -16.42 9.73 14.92
N LYS A 230 -17.61 10.28 14.67
CA LYS A 230 -18.51 9.77 13.63
C LYS A 230 -17.86 9.89 12.25
N TRP A 231 -17.30 11.06 11.92
CA TRP A 231 -16.62 11.26 10.64
C TRP A 231 -15.45 10.29 10.46
N PHE A 232 -14.66 10.08 11.52
CA PHE A 232 -13.51 9.21 11.47
C PHE A 232 -13.88 7.73 11.28
N VAL A 233 -14.97 7.28 11.93
CA VAL A 233 -15.54 5.95 11.71
C VAL A 233 -15.99 5.77 10.26
N ASP A 234 -16.74 6.74 9.72
CA ASP A 234 -17.19 6.69 8.32
C ASP A 234 -16.00 6.64 7.34
N TYR A 235 -14.94 7.42 7.62
CA TYR A 235 -13.72 7.45 6.82
C TYR A 235 -12.95 6.11 6.82
N LEU A 236 -12.80 5.49 8.00
CA LEU A 236 -12.15 4.19 8.11
C LEU A 236 -12.99 3.07 7.47
N ASP A 237 -14.33 3.16 7.52
CA ASP A 237 -15.21 2.24 6.80
C ASP A 237 -15.07 2.40 5.27
N GLU A 238 -14.93 3.64 4.76
CA GLU A 238 -14.60 3.88 3.35
C GLU A 238 -13.28 3.22 2.96
N MET A 239 -12.22 3.40 3.77
CA MET A 239 -10.91 2.78 3.52
C MET A 239 -10.98 1.25 3.54
N LEU A 240 -11.72 0.67 4.49
CA LEU A 240 -11.85 -0.78 4.60
C LEU A 240 -12.57 -1.35 3.36
N LEU A 241 -13.70 -0.76 2.96
CA LEU A 241 -14.49 -1.26 1.84
C LEU A 241 -13.81 -1.03 0.49
N ASN A 242 -13.20 0.13 0.30
CA ASN A 242 -12.67 0.56 -0.99
C ASN A 242 -11.16 0.28 -1.15
N GLY A 243 -10.50 -0.21 -0.10
CA GLY A 243 -9.06 -0.35 -0.04
C GLY A 243 -8.33 0.99 0.05
N GLU A 244 -7.03 0.91 0.26
CA GLU A 244 -6.15 2.08 0.41
C GLU A 244 -5.98 2.74 -0.96
N TYR A 245 -6.26 4.03 -1.06
CA TYR A 245 -6.08 4.76 -2.30
C TYR A 245 -4.61 4.98 -2.63
N GLU A 246 -3.73 5.00 -1.64
CA GLU A 246 -2.28 5.12 -1.82
C GLU A 246 -1.55 3.78 -1.77
N PHE A 247 -2.22 2.71 -2.22
CA PHE A 247 -1.63 1.39 -2.31
C PHE A 247 -0.24 1.39 -2.97
N ASN A 248 0.71 0.73 -2.30
CA ASN A 248 2.10 0.53 -2.73
C ASN A 248 2.87 1.85 -3.04
N SER A 249 2.35 3.02 -2.63
CA SER A 249 2.94 4.32 -2.95
C SER A 249 4.25 4.53 -2.19
N ILE A 250 5.28 5.03 -2.90
CA ILE A 250 6.62 5.24 -2.33
C ILE A 250 6.85 6.73 -2.04
N PRO A 251 7.10 7.15 -0.79
CA PRO A 251 7.04 6.39 0.47
C PRO A 251 5.64 6.39 1.11
N TYR A 252 4.62 6.93 0.44
CA TYR A 252 3.41 7.41 1.11
C TYR A 252 2.59 6.38 1.88
N LEU A 253 2.65 5.10 1.52
CA LEU A 253 2.02 4.03 2.27
C LEU A 253 2.49 3.99 3.74
N LEU A 254 3.76 4.30 4.02
CA LEU A 254 4.27 4.28 5.39
C LEU A 254 3.62 5.34 6.27
N TYR A 255 3.37 6.54 5.74
CA TYR A 255 2.69 7.61 6.47
C TYR A 255 1.28 7.21 6.90
N ALA A 256 0.55 6.56 5.99
CA ALA A 256 -0.78 6.03 6.30
C ALA A 256 -0.70 4.96 7.40
N VAL A 257 0.29 4.06 7.34
CA VAL A 257 0.50 3.03 8.37
C VAL A 257 0.86 3.64 9.73
N GLU A 258 1.69 4.68 9.78
CA GLU A 258 2.05 5.37 11.04
C GLU A 258 0.83 5.98 11.74
N ALA A 259 -0.05 6.64 10.99
CA ALA A 259 -1.31 7.15 11.50
C ALA A 259 -2.23 6.00 11.98
N LEU A 260 -2.36 4.93 11.20
CA LEU A 260 -3.16 3.75 11.58
C LEU A 260 -2.64 3.06 12.84
N LEU A 261 -1.33 2.99 13.05
CA LEU A 261 -0.74 2.44 14.27
C LEU A 261 -1.08 3.29 15.49
N ASN A 262 -1.07 4.62 15.38
CA ASN A 262 -1.54 5.49 16.47
C ASN A 262 -3.04 5.27 16.75
N LEU A 263 -3.86 5.08 15.71
CA LEU A 263 -5.31 4.87 15.84
C LEU A 263 -5.70 3.49 16.35
N GLU A 264 -4.87 2.47 16.10
CA GLU A 264 -5.04 1.15 16.70
C GLU A 264 -4.71 1.18 18.20
N GLU A 265 -3.76 2.01 18.61
CA GLU A 265 -3.17 1.96 19.95
C GLU A 265 -3.85 2.92 20.96
N PHE A 266 -4.14 4.15 20.57
CA PHE A 266 -4.38 5.26 21.52
C PHE A 266 -5.83 5.77 21.70
N PRO A 267 -6.75 5.66 20.72
CA PRO A 267 -8.12 6.13 20.90
C PRO A 267 -8.86 5.42 22.03
N ASP A 268 -9.64 6.17 22.82
CA ASP A 268 -10.56 5.60 23.81
C ASP A 268 -11.76 4.89 23.12
N SER A 269 -12.00 5.16 21.83
CA SER A 269 -13.07 4.56 21.04
C SER A 269 -12.68 3.17 20.50
N PRO A 270 -13.34 2.08 20.97
CA PRO A 270 -13.06 0.73 20.47
C PRO A 270 -13.37 0.59 18.97
N GLU A 271 -14.36 1.34 18.47
CA GLU A 271 -14.79 1.32 17.06
C GLU A 271 -13.72 1.84 16.09
N ILE A 272 -12.96 2.85 16.50
CA ILE A 272 -11.82 3.36 15.72
C ILE A 272 -10.67 2.35 15.76
N ARG A 273 -10.34 1.84 16.96
CA ARG A 273 -9.25 0.88 17.14
C ARG A 273 -9.44 -0.37 16.29
N ILE A 274 -10.63 -0.98 16.33
CA ILE A 274 -10.92 -2.19 15.55
C ILE A 274 -10.85 -1.95 14.05
N ARG A 275 -11.31 -0.79 13.55
CA ARG A 275 -11.23 -0.47 12.13
C ARG A 275 -9.80 -0.24 11.67
N ALA A 276 -9.01 0.51 12.44
CA ALA A 276 -7.59 0.71 12.18
C ALA A 276 -6.85 -0.66 12.13
N HIS A 277 -7.15 -1.54 13.09
CA HIS A 277 -6.61 -2.91 13.13
C HIS A 277 -6.98 -3.73 11.88
N LYS A 278 -8.25 -3.70 11.46
CA LYS A 278 -8.72 -4.39 10.24
C LYS A 278 -8.05 -3.85 8.98
N ILE A 279 -7.86 -2.53 8.89
CA ILE A 279 -7.16 -1.91 7.76
C ILE A 279 -5.69 -2.35 7.74
N LEU A 280 -5.00 -2.33 8.88
CA LEU A 280 -3.62 -2.82 8.99
C LEU A 280 -3.52 -4.30 8.57
N ASP A 281 -4.42 -5.16 9.04
CA ASP A 281 -4.48 -6.56 8.63
C ASP A 281 -4.71 -6.72 7.12
N SER A 282 -5.62 -5.94 6.53
CA SER A 282 -5.88 -5.93 5.08
C SER A 282 -4.64 -5.51 4.28
N ILE A 283 -3.97 -4.43 4.69
CA ILE A 283 -2.72 -3.93 4.07
C ILE A 283 -1.64 -5.03 4.11
N ASN A 284 -1.41 -5.62 5.28
CA ASN A 284 -0.40 -6.63 5.50
C ASN A 284 -0.72 -7.94 4.77
N TRP A 285 -1.99 -8.32 4.71
CA TRP A 285 -2.44 -9.50 3.98
C TRP A 285 -2.23 -9.36 2.48
N LYS A 286 -2.57 -8.20 1.91
CA LYS A 286 -2.29 -7.88 0.51
C LYS A 286 -0.79 -8.01 0.20
N TYR A 287 0.07 -7.48 1.08
CA TYR A 287 1.51 -7.61 0.90
C TYR A 287 1.96 -9.07 0.93
N ALA A 288 1.50 -9.87 1.89
CA ALA A 288 1.86 -11.28 2.00
C ALA A 288 1.45 -12.07 0.75
N LEU A 289 0.27 -11.79 0.18
CA LEU A 289 -0.18 -12.40 -1.07
C LEU A 289 0.62 -11.94 -2.29
N GLY A 290 1.09 -10.69 -2.30
CA GLY A 290 1.80 -10.09 -3.42
C GLY A 290 3.33 -10.12 -3.37
N SER A 291 3.92 -10.68 -2.31
CA SER A 291 5.37 -10.75 -2.12
C SER A 291 5.84 -12.19 -1.95
N SER A 292 7.07 -12.51 -2.33
CA SER A 292 7.72 -13.78 -2.02
C SER A 292 9.10 -13.53 -1.41
N GLN A 293 9.35 -14.06 -0.21
CA GLN A 293 10.58 -13.79 0.55
C GLN A 293 10.88 -12.28 0.66
N PHE A 294 9.84 -11.48 0.92
CA PHE A 294 9.92 -10.00 1.02
C PHE A 294 10.37 -9.29 -0.26
N ARG A 295 10.19 -9.92 -1.42
CA ARG A 295 10.36 -9.32 -2.75
C ARG A 295 9.01 -9.15 -3.42
N ARG A 296 8.77 -8.00 -4.05
CA ARG A 296 7.47 -7.66 -4.66
C ARG A 296 7.64 -6.80 -5.91
N CYS A 297 6.80 -7.05 -6.90
CA CYS A 297 6.68 -6.23 -8.10
C CYS A 297 5.19 -5.99 -8.39
N ALA A 298 4.58 -5.11 -7.61
CA ALA A 298 3.17 -4.75 -7.73
C ALA A 298 3.02 -3.38 -8.42
N PRO A 299 1.91 -3.13 -9.14
CA PRO A 299 1.59 -1.77 -9.56
C PRO A 299 1.60 -0.85 -8.35
N PHE A 300 2.09 0.37 -8.55
CA PHE A 300 2.14 1.35 -7.49
C PHE A 300 1.57 2.67 -7.96
N ARG A 301 1.26 3.53 -6.99
CA ARG A 301 0.69 4.83 -7.25
C ARG A 301 1.64 5.95 -6.82
N ARG A 302 1.48 7.10 -7.47
CA ARG A 302 2.26 8.33 -7.31
C ARG A 302 3.71 8.20 -7.79
N ARG A 303 4.33 9.35 -8.05
CA ARG A 303 5.76 9.52 -8.37
C ARG A 303 6.22 8.69 -9.57
N PHE A 304 5.87 9.19 -10.77
CA PHE A 304 6.27 8.61 -12.05
C PHE A 304 7.79 8.43 -12.20
N GLU A 305 8.62 9.16 -11.45
CA GLU A 305 10.06 8.97 -11.42
C GLU A 305 10.50 7.56 -10.99
N TYR A 306 9.65 6.80 -10.29
CA TYR A 306 9.96 5.42 -9.90
C TYR A 306 9.59 4.39 -10.98
N ALA A 307 9.03 4.79 -12.12
CA ALA A 307 8.55 3.86 -13.15
C ALA A 307 9.64 2.92 -13.68
N ASP A 308 10.88 3.40 -13.76
CA ASP A 308 12.03 2.62 -14.23
C ASP A 308 12.77 1.86 -13.12
N THR A 309 12.23 1.85 -11.89
CA THR A 309 12.88 1.16 -10.77
C THR A 309 12.91 -0.34 -10.97
N ILE A 310 14.09 -0.93 -10.92
CA ILE A 310 14.30 -2.37 -11.13
C ILE A 310 14.39 -3.19 -9.83
N SER A 311 14.52 -2.54 -8.67
CA SER A 311 14.59 -3.23 -7.37
C SER A 311 13.24 -3.83 -6.98
N LEU A 312 13.26 -5.07 -6.50
CA LEU A 312 12.12 -5.82 -5.97
C LEU A 312 11.94 -5.64 -4.45
N VAL A 313 12.84 -4.92 -3.79
CA VAL A 313 12.85 -4.69 -2.33
C VAL A 313 12.71 -3.20 -1.98
N ILE A 314 12.36 -2.36 -2.97
CA ILE A 314 12.17 -0.92 -2.76
C ILE A 314 10.80 -0.56 -2.17
N ASP A 315 9.83 -1.49 -2.22
CA ASP A 315 8.50 -1.27 -1.64
C ASP A 315 8.68 -0.93 -0.16
N PRO A 316 8.29 0.27 0.30
CA PRO A 316 8.58 0.73 1.64
C PRO A 316 7.88 -0.12 2.71
N HIS A 317 6.78 -0.80 2.36
CA HIS A 317 6.08 -1.74 3.25
C HIS A 317 6.95 -2.97 3.59
N THR A 318 7.90 -3.32 2.72
CA THR A 318 8.87 -4.40 2.95
C THR A 318 9.63 -4.23 4.26
N ALA A 319 9.97 -2.99 4.63
CA ALA A 319 10.70 -2.72 5.86
C ALA A 319 9.88 -3.06 7.12
N LEU A 320 8.58 -2.70 7.12
CA LEU A 320 7.66 -3.04 8.21
C LEU A 320 7.39 -4.54 8.29
N MET A 321 7.14 -5.17 7.14
CA MET A 321 6.86 -6.61 7.10
C MET A 321 8.05 -7.44 7.56
N ARG A 322 9.28 -7.03 7.23
CA ARG A 322 10.47 -7.66 7.80
C ARG A 322 10.51 -7.54 9.31
N TRP A 323 10.26 -6.34 9.85
CA TRP A 323 10.22 -6.12 11.29
C TRP A 323 9.22 -7.05 11.99
N TRP A 324 7.96 -7.06 11.54
CA TRP A 324 6.91 -7.90 12.12
C TRP A 324 7.13 -9.40 11.92
N CYS A 325 7.92 -9.79 10.93
CA CYS A 325 8.25 -11.19 10.66
C CYS A 325 9.61 -11.63 11.23
N LEU A 326 10.21 -10.88 12.14
CA LEU A 326 11.41 -11.32 12.85
C LEU A 326 11.09 -12.50 13.80
N PRO A 327 12.08 -13.40 14.05
CA PRO A 327 13.42 -13.45 13.44
C PRO A 327 13.48 -14.09 12.04
N GLU A 328 12.40 -14.63 11.52
CA GLU A 328 12.38 -15.43 10.28
C GLU A 328 12.75 -14.60 9.03
N SER A 329 12.49 -13.29 9.06
CA SER A 329 12.89 -12.35 8.01
C SER A 329 14.39 -12.02 7.99
N ASP A 330 15.17 -12.43 9.00
CA ASP A 330 16.56 -11.98 9.18
C ASP A 330 17.52 -12.49 8.09
N ASN A 331 17.12 -13.57 7.41
CA ASN A 331 17.83 -14.18 6.28
C ASN A 331 17.24 -13.80 4.91
N ALA A 332 16.26 -12.90 4.87
CA ALA A 332 15.62 -12.50 3.62
C ALA A 332 16.57 -11.69 2.72
N PRO A 333 16.47 -11.83 1.38
CA PRO A 333 17.31 -11.09 0.43
C PRO A 333 17.16 -9.57 0.55
N GLY A 334 18.24 -8.80 0.43
CA GLY A 334 18.19 -7.33 0.36
C GLY A 334 17.98 -6.63 1.71
N LYS A 335 18.36 -7.26 2.83
CA LYS A 335 18.24 -6.74 4.21
C LYS A 335 18.97 -5.41 4.44
N GLU A 336 20.08 -5.20 3.75
CA GLU A 336 20.90 -4.01 3.85
C GLU A 336 20.17 -2.71 3.45
N ASN A 337 19.09 -2.82 2.67
CA ASN A 337 18.34 -1.67 2.14
C ASN A 337 17.14 -1.23 3.01
N THR A 338 16.92 -1.82 4.18
CA THR A 338 15.69 -1.60 4.98
C THR A 338 15.85 -0.77 6.26
N ARG A 339 16.93 -0.01 6.44
CA ARG A 339 17.05 0.90 7.59
C ARG A 339 16.23 2.17 7.37
N HIS A 340 14.98 2.16 7.85
CA HIS A 340 14.08 3.31 7.79
C HIS A 340 13.66 3.69 9.21
N SER A 341 13.91 4.94 9.61
CA SER A 341 13.53 5.46 10.95
C SER A 341 12.03 5.27 11.27
N ARG A 342 11.17 5.27 10.25
CA ARG A 342 9.73 5.00 10.33
C ARG A 342 9.36 3.64 10.94
N ILE A 343 10.24 2.64 10.82
CA ILE A 343 10.03 1.32 11.47
C ILE A 343 9.91 1.48 12.99
N LEU A 344 10.44 2.56 13.56
CA LEU A 344 10.30 2.88 14.99
C LEU A 344 8.83 2.89 15.46
N PHE A 345 7.87 3.26 14.61
CA PHE A 345 6.45 3.12 14.95
C PHE A 345 6.08 1.67 15.20
N ALA A 346 6.37 0.78 14.26
CA ALA A 346 6.10 -0.65 14.40
C ALA A 346 6.89 -1.30 15.54
N VAL A 347 8.09 -0.80 15.85
CA VAL A 347 8.90 -1.26 17.00
C VAL A 347 8.25 -0.89 18.33
N LEU A 348 7.68 0.31 18.41
CA LEU A 348 7.10 0.85 19.63
C LEU A 348 5.61 0.53 19.80
N SER A 349 4.96 -0.09 18.80
CA SER A 349 3.53 -0.42 18.81
C SER A 349 3.26 -1.83 19.35
N SER A 350 2.06 -2.02 19.90
CA SER A 350 1.54 -3.35 20.27
C SER A 350 1.07 -4.18 19.08
N TYR A 351 0.76 -3.54 17.96
CA TYR A 351 0.29 -4.23 16.76
C TYR A 351 1.34 -5.22 16.24
N THR A 352 0.89 -6.44 15.98
CA THR A 352 1.64 -7.49 15.28
C THR A 352 0.79 -8.04 14.15
N VAL A 353 1.42 -8.39 13.03
CA VAL A 353 0.71 -9.05 11.92
C VAL A 353 0.13 -10.40 12.36
N PRO A 354 -1.02 -10.82 11.80
CA PRO A 354 -1.59 -12.13 12.08
C PRO A 354 -0.63 -13.29 11.71
N PRO A 355 -0.65 -14.44 12.42
CA PRO A 355 0.24 -15.57 12.14
C PRO A 355 0.18 -16.07 10.70
N VAL A 356 -1.03 -16.16 10.12
CA VAL A 356 -1.21 -16.56 8.72
C VAL A 356 -0.53 -15.57 7.77
N VAL A 357 -0.62 -14.27 8.04
CA VAL A 357 0.03 -13.23 7.23
C VAL A 357 1.55 -13.41 7.24
N LYS A 358 2.14 -13.63 8.43
CA LYS A 358 3.58 -13.89 8.59
C LYS A 358 4.02 -15.13 7.81
N LYS A 359 3.31 -16.25 7.98
CA LYS A 359 3.58 -17.51 7.28
C LYS A 359 3.54 -17.34 5.75
N TRP A 360 2.58 -16.58 5.24
CA TRP A 360 2.39 -16.37 3.80
C TRP A 360 3.38 -15.40 3.15
N ALA A 361 3.90 -14.44 3.90
CA ALA A 361 4.97 -13.56 3.43
C ALA A 361 6.29 -14.33 3.22
N ILE A 362 6.47 -15.45 3.92
CA ILE A 362 7.70 -16.25 3.94
C ILE A 362 7.56 -17.53 3.10
N GLU A 363 6.58 -18.37 3.40
CA GLU A 363 6.54 -19.77 2.97
C GLU A 363 5.58 -20.04 1.80
N LYS A 364 4.44 -19.34 1.74
CA LYS A 364 3.34 -19.61 0.79
C LYS A 364 2.95 -21.09 0.74
N PRO A 365 2.32 -21.62 1.81
CA PRO A 365 2.25 -23.06 2.07
C PRO A 365 1.52 -23.89 1.01
N TYR A 366 0.68 -23.28 0.18
CA TYR A 366 -0.04 -23.95 -0.89
C TYR A 366 -0.31 -23.02 -2.06
N ASP A 367 -0.71 -23.63 -3.17
CA ASP A 367 -1.08 -22.91 -4.39
C ASP A 367 -2.32 -22.04 -4.21
N TYR A 368 -2.23 -20.80 -4.68
CA TYR A 368 -3.33 -19.87 -4.69
C TYR A 368 -3.38 -19.03 -5.95
N PHE A 369 -4.57 -18.50 -6.19
CA PHE A 369 -4.84 -17.45 -7.15
C PHE A 369 -5.77 -16.44 -6.51
N VAL A 370 -5.43 -15.16 -6.63
CA VAL A 370 -6.23 -14.06 -6.08
C VAL A 370 -6.25 -12.89 -7.06
N ARG A 371 -7.40 -12.24 -7.12
CA ARG A 371 -7.67 -10.96 -7.77
C ARG A 371 -8.12 -9.98 -6.71
N ILE A 372 -7.53 -8.80 -6.70
CA ILE A 372 -7.81 -7.74 -5.75
C ILE A 372 -8.35 -6.52 -6.50
N GLY A 373 -9.60 -6.17 -6.24
CA GLY A 373 -10.27 -5.01 -6.81
C GLY A 373 -9.96 -3.71 -6.07
N TYR A 374 -10.01 -2.59 -6.81
CA TYR A 374 -9.81 -1.24 -6.29
C TYR A 374 -10.90 -0.25 -6.75
N GLY A 375 -11.91 -0.76 -7.46
CA GLY A 375 -13.05 0.02 -7.93
C GLY A 375 -12.73 0.84 -9.18
N GLU A 376 -13.61 1.80 -9.47
CA GLU A 376 -13.52 2.64 -10.65
C GLU A 376 -12.18 3.39 -10.72
N ASN A 377 -11.54 3.36 -11.89
CA ASN A 377 -10.23 3.98 -12.14
C ASN A 377 -9.06 3.42 -11.32
N GLY A 378 -9.27 2.30 -10.61
CA GLY A 378 -8.22 1.53 -9.98
C GLY A 378 -7.45 0.63 -10.94
N THR A 379 -6.33 0.09 -10.47
CA THR A 379 -5.62 -1.04 -11.12
C THR A 379 -5.82 -2.27 -10.27
N PRO A 380 -6.17 -3.42 -10.84
CA PRO A 380 -6.23 -4.65 -10.06
C PRO A 380 -4.82 -5.10 -9.69
N GLU A 381 -4.72 -5.81 -8.57
CA GLU A 381 -3.57 -6.68 -8.29
C GLU A 381 -4.01 -8.14 -8.51
N ILE A 382 -3.20 -8.93 -9.21
CA ILE A 382 -3.52 -10.32 -9.54
C ILE A 382 -2.28 -11.16 -9.27
N TYR A 383 -2.45 -12.21 -8.48
CA TYR A 383 -1.36 -13.07 -8.05
C TYR A 383 -1.72 -14.53 -8.29
N SER A 384 -0.75 -15.31 -8.77
CA SER A 384 -0.75 -16.76 -8.66
C SER A 384 0.54 -17.18 -7.98
N GLY A 385 0.46 -17.86 -6.86
CA GLY A 385 1.66 -18.25 -6.12
C GLY A 385 1.53 -19.63 -5.48
N GLY A 386 2.65 -20.11 -4.98
CA GLY A 386 2.81 -21.36 -4.25
C GLY A 386 4.16 -21.39 -3.54
N SER A 387 4.55 -22.53 -2.98
CA SER A 387 5.73 -22.65 -2.12
C SER A 387 7.06 -22.32 -2.80
N GLU A 388 7.15 -22.46 -4.13
CA GLU A 388 8.37 -22.24 -4.91
C GLU A 388 8.28 -21.06 -5.90
N TYR A 389 7.12 -20.40 -6.02
CA TYR A 389 6.92 -19.37 -7.02
C TYR A 389 5.88 -18.30 -6.64
N LEU A 390 6.00 -17.14 -7.27
CA LEU A 390 4.97 -16.11 -7.32
C LEU A 390 4.95 -15.46 -8.70
N ILE A 391 3.83 -15.58 -9.41
CA ILE A 391 3.50 -14.78 -10.59
C ILE A 391 2.73 -13.54 -10.10
N SER A 392 3.30 -12.36 -10.33
CA SER A 392 2.67 -11.06 -10.04
C SER A 392 2.28 -10.38 -11.34
N ALA A 393 1.00 -10.00 -11.46
CA ALA A 393 0.53 -9.11 -12.51
C ALA A 393 1.00 -7.67 -12.25
N GLY A 394 1.38 -7.00 -13.33
CA GLY A 394 1.92 -5.66 -13.27
C GLY A 394 0.88 -4.55 -13.23
N GLY A 395 -0.41 -4.88 -13.36
CA GLY A 395 -1.49 -3.88 -13.38
C GLY A 395 -1.53 -3.08 -14.70
N VAL A 396 -2.11 -1.88 -14.63
CA VAL A 396 -2.51 -1.11 -15.81
C VAL A 396 -2.56 0.39 -15.51
N TYR A 397 -2.16 1.20 -16.49
CA TYR A 397 -2.29 2.66 -16.39
C TYR A 397 -3.75 3.11 -16.53
N ARG A 398 -4.19 4.05 -15.68
CA ARG A 398 -5.58 4.56 -15.63
C ARG A 398 -5.69 6.07 -15.83
N GLY A 399 -4.72 6.68 -16.50
CA GLY A 399 -4.70 8.13 -16.73
C GLY A 399 -3.91 8.91 -15.69
N LEU A 400 -3.66 10.19 -15.99
CA LEU A 400 -2.72 11.03 -15.23
C LEU A 400 -3.18 11.21 -13.78
N ARG A 401 -4.47 11.47 -13.57
CA ARG A 401 -5.06 11.65 -12.24
C ARG A 401 -4.92 10.42 -11.35
N ALA A 402 -5.11 9.22 -11.91
CA ALA A 402 -4.97 7.99 -11.16
C ALA A 402 -3.53 7.84 -10.62
N MET A 403 -2.55 8.39 -11.34
CA MET A 403 -1.11 8.32 -11.02
C MET A 403 -0.62 6.89 -10.80
N ILE A 404 -1.24 5.92 -11.47
CA ILE A 404 -0.89 4.51 -11.37
C ILE A 404 0.25 4.22 -12.32
N ILE A 405 1.23 3.46 -11.88
CA ILE A 405 2.37 3.02 -12.69
C ILE A 405 2.31 1.49 -12.76
N PRO A 406 1.95 0.92 -13.93
CA PRO A 406 2.03 -0.50 -14.14
C PRO A 406 3.49 -0.98 -14.12
N ARG A 407 3.67 -2.22 -13.68
CA ARG A 407 4.93 -2.96 -13.66
C ARG A 407 4.92 -4.06 -14.73
N PRO A 408 6.03 -4.74 -14.98
CA PRO A 408 6.03 -6.00 -15.75
C PRO A 408 5.24 -7.10 -15.03
N ILE A 409 4.70 -8.07 -15.78
CA ILE A 409 4.31 -9.36 -15.20
C ILE A 409 5.61 -10.06 -14.79
N THR A 410 5.71 -10.53 -13.56
CA THR A 410 6.97 -11.14 -13.04
C THR A 410 6.72 -12.54 -12.52
N LEU A 411 7.68 -13.43 -12.70
CA LEU A 411 7.77 -14.72 -12.03
C LEU A 411 8.96 -14.67 -11.06
N LEU A 412 8.64 -14.66 -9.77
CA LEU A 412 9.60 -14.75 -8.67
C LEU A 412 9.76 -16.22 -8.28
N LEU A 413 10.99 -16.71 -8.23
CA LEU A 413 11.35 -18.04 -7.72
C LEU A 413 12.12 -17.88 -6.41
N ASN A 414 12.33 -18.94 -5.62
CA ASN A 414 13.10 -18.87 -4.36
C ASN A 414 14.63 -18.78 -4.55
N ASP A 415 15.07 -17.98 -5.52
CA ASP A 415 16.47 -17.73 -5.90
C ASP A 415 17.13 -16.56 -5.14
N GLY A 416 16.34 -15.79 -4.39
CA GLY A 416 16.79 -14.60 -3.67
C GLY A 416 17.11 -13.38 -4.56
N GLU A 417 16.79 -13.41 -5.86
CA GLU A 417 17.10 -12.31 -6.77
C GLU A 417 16.27 -11.06 -6.47
N ILE A 418 16.92 -9.91 -6.31
CA ILE A 418 16.28 -8.63 -5.95
C ILE A 418 16.16 -7.63 -7.11
N ASP A 419 16.59 -8.01 -8.31
CA ASP A 419 16.58 -7.17 -9.51
C ASP A 419 15.66 -7.79 -10.58
N ILE A 420 14.75 -6.99 -11.13
CA ILE A 420 13.82 -7.41 -12.19
C ILE A 420 14.53 -7.99 -13.42
N ASN A 421 15.72 -7.50 -13.76
CA ASN A 421 16.48 -8.00 -14.92
C ASN A 421 17.07 -9.40 -14.67
N ARG A 422 17.06 -9.86 -13.43
CA ARG A 422 17.54 -11.18 -13.01
C ARG A 422 16.40 -12.16 -12.73
N ILE A 423 15.16 -11.84 -13.10
CA ILE A 423 14.01 -12.75 -12.99
C ILE A 423 13.26 -12.85 -14.31
N PHE A 424 12.45 -13.90 -14.48
CA PHE A 424 11.56 -14.05 -15.62
C PHE A 424 10.47 -12.99 -15.58
N HIS A 425 10.25 -12.27 -16.68
CA HIS A 425 9.18 -11.26 -16.72
C HIS A 425 8.70 -10.94 -18.14
N ILE A 426 7.49 -10.40 -18.24
CA ILE A 426 6.89 -9.89 -19.48
C ILE A 426 6.62 -8.40 -19.29
N LYS A 427 7.31 -7.54 -20.03
CA LYS A 427 7.01 -6.11 -20.06
C LYS A 427 5.80 -5.86 -20.96
N GLY A 428 5.10 -4.75 -20.75
CA GLY A 428 4.09 -4.34 -21.71
C GLY A 428 4.74 -3.76 -22.97
N ARG A 429 4.05 -3.81 -24.09
CA ARG A 429 4.55 -3.22 -25.34
C ARG A 429 4.54 -1.69 -25.26
N GLY A 430 5.65 -1.07 -25.66
CA GLY A 430 5.77 0.39 -25.73
C GLY A 430 6.05 1.05 -24.38
N LYS A 431 5.61 2.29 -24.20
CA LYS A 431 5.81 3.06 -22.97
C LYS A 431 4.88 2.54 -21.86
N TRP A 432 5.32 2.64 -20.60
CA TRP A 432 4.62 2.06 -19.46
C TRP A 432 3.16 2.53 -19.33
N TRP A 433 2.85 3.78 -19.71
CA TRP A 433 1.48 4.31 -19.68
C TRP A 433 0.55 3.70 -20.74
N CYS A 434 1.04 2.84 -21.62
CA CYS A 434 0.25 2.07 -22.58
C CYS A 434 0.04 0.61 -22.14
N TRP A 435 0.60 0.19 -20.99
CA TRP A 435 0.61 -1.21 -20.60
C TRP A 435 -0.71 -1.64 -19.96
N ASN A 436 -1.13 -2.86 -20.30
CA ASN A 436 -2.11 -3.65 -19.57
C ASN A 436 -1.51 -5.02 -19.25
N ASN A 437 -0.80 -5.10 -18.12
CA ASN A 437 -0.04 -6.27 -17.69
C ASN A 437 -0.85 -7.11 -16.70
N THR A 438 -2.13 -7.35 -17.02
CA THR A 438 -3.07 -8.09 -16.16
C THR A 438 -3.22 -9.56 -16.57
N GLY A 439 -2.47 -10.03 -17.58
CA GLY A 439 -2.56 -11.40 -18.13
C GLY A 439 -1.97 -12.48 -17.24
N VAL A 440 -2.48 -12.63 -16.02
CA VAL A 440 -2.10 -13.68 -15.07
C VAL A 440 -3.31 -14.53 -14.74
N TYR A 441 -3.14 -15.86 -14.76
CA TYR A 441 -4.09 -16.85 -14.27
C TYR A 441 -3.31 -17.97 -13.55
N LYS A 442 -3.98 -18.88 -12.85
CA LYS A 442 -3.37 -19.99 -12.11
C LYS A 442 -2.18 -20.63 -12.85
N ARG A 443 -0.96 -20.46 -12.32
CA ARG A 443 0.30 -20.99 -12.89
C ARG A 443 0.57 -20.56 -14.34
N PHE A 444 0.03 -19.42 -14.75
CA PHE A 444 0.01 -18.97 -16.14
C PHE A 444 0.17 -17.45 -16.23
N ALA A 445 1.01 -16.99 -17.15
CA ALA A 445 1.10 -15.59 -17.52
C ALA A 445 1.21 -15.43 -19.03
N VAL A 446 0.64 -14.35 -19.56
CA VAL A 446 0.68 -14.01 -20.97
C VAL A 446 0.71 -12.50 -21.17
N GLY A 447 1.42 -12.04 -22.20
CA GLY A 447 1.46 -10.62 -22.56
C GLY A 447 1.85 -10.38 -24.02
N ASN A 448 1.72 -9.13 -24.44
CA ASN A 448 1.94 -8.69 -25.83
C ASN A 448 3.41 -8.33 -26.14
N SER A 449 4.35 -8.93 -25.43
CA SER A 449 5.79 -8.79 -25.64
C SER A 449 6.49 -10.08 -25.24
N SER A 450 7.69 -10.29 -25.75
CA SER A 450 8.56 -11.42 -25.40
C SER A 450 8.78 -11.57 -23.89
N VAL A 451 8.93 -12.80 -23.43
CA VAL A 451 9.43 -13.11 -22.09
C VAL A 451 10.92 -12.77 -22.01
N HIS A 452 11.29 -11.94 -21.04
CA HIS A 452 12.68 -11.78 -20.63
C HIS A 452 13.12 -13.04 -19.87
N ILE A 453 14.12 -13.72 -20.41
CA ILE A 453 14.74 -14.88 -19.77
C ILE A 453 16.02 -14.40 -19.06
N PRO A 454 16.07 -14.51 -17.72
CA PRO A 454 17.25 -14.12 -16.95
C PRO A 454 18.52 -14.89 -17.34
N PRO A 455 19.71 -14.24 -17.42
CA PRO A 455 20.93 -14.85 -17.94
C PRO A 455 21.42 -16.10 -17.20
N GLN A 456 21.09 -16.24 -15.92
CA GLN A 456 21.51 -17.38 -15.10
C GLN A 456 20.68 -18.65 -15.36
N TYR A 457 19.61 -18.58 -16.16
CA TYR A 457 18.78 -19.72 -16.49
C TYR A 457 18.99 -20.15 -17.95
N SER A 458 19.38 -21.41 -18.12
CA SER A 458 19.47 -22.06 -19.43
C SER A 458 18.33 -23.07 -19.59
N PRO A 459 17.75 -23.19 -20.79
CA PRO A 459 16.70 -24.16 -21.03
C PRO A 459 17.27 -25.58 -20.96
N VAL A 460 16.54 -26.49 -20.30
CA VAL A 460 16.88 -27.92 -20.30
C VAL A 460 16.46 -28.60 -21.60
N ILE A 461 15.45 -28.03 -22.28
CA ILE A 461 15.08 -28.40 -23.64
C ILE A 461 14.46 -27.20 -24.36
N GLN A 462 14.70 -27.11 -25.67
CA GLN A 462 14.12 -26.10 -26.53
C GLN A 462 13.67 -26.71 -27.86
N LYS A 463 12.46 -26.37 -28.32
CA LYS A 463 11.91 -26.75 -29.62
C LYS A 463 11.24 -25.54 -30.27
N GLY A 464 11.98 -24.86 -31.14
CA GLY A 464 11.52 -23.62 -31.78
C GLY A 464 11.30 -22.49 -30.76
N PRO A 465 10.12 -21.83 -30.73
CA PRO A 465 9.80 -20.76 -29.78
C PRO A 465 9.54 -21.27 -28.35
N TRP A 466 9.45 -22.59 -28.16
CA TRP A 466 9.20 -23.19 -26.86
C TRP A 466 10.49 -23.58 -26.16
N ALA A 467 10.59 -23.26 -24.88
CA ALA A 467 11.68 -23.65 -24.00
C ALA A 467 11.16 -24.10 -22.64
N VAL A 468 11.80 -25.13 -22.06
CA VAL A 468 11.51 -25.59 -20.69
C VAL A 468 12.74 -25.35 -19.82
N PHE A 469 12.51 -24.85 -18.61
CA PHE A 469 13.51 -24.64 -17.58
C PHE A 469 13.16 -25.49 -16.35
N ALA A 470 14.19 -26.01 -15.69
CA ALA A 470 14.08 -26.76 -14.44
C ALA A 470 15.05 -26.14 -13.42
N PRO A 471 14.71 -24.98 -12.85
CA PRO A 471 15.59 -24.23 -11.97
C PRO A 471 15.87 -24.99 -10.66
N GLU A 472 17.13 -25.01 -10.20
CA GLU A 472 17.50 -25.71 -8.96
C GLU A 472 16.82 -25.15 -7.70
N CYS A 473 16.49 -23.85 -7.71
CA CYS A 473 15.80 -23.15 -6.63
C CYS A 473 14.30 -23.47 -6.54
N ALA A 474 13.72 -24.14 -7.54
CA ALA A 474 12.33 -24.61 -7.54
C ALA A 474 12.28 -26.03 -8.10
N LYS A 475 12.72 -26.99 -7.27
CA LYS A 475 12.97 -28.39 -7.67
C LYS A 475 11.72 -29.08 -8.17
N ASN A 476 10.56 -28.69 -7.66
CA ASN A 476 9.29 -29.30 -8.02
C ASN A 476 8.66 -28.62 -9.24
N LEU A 477 9.23 -27.54 -9.77
CA LEU A 477 8.64 -26.76 -10.85
C LEU A 477 9.31 -27.00 -12.20
N TYR A 478 8.52 -27.14 -13.27
CA TYR A 478 8.95 -26.85 -14.63
C TYR A 478 8.35 -25.52 -15.08
N ILE A 479 9.17 -24.73 -15.77
CA ILE A 479 8.76 -23.45 -16.37
C ILE A 479 8.79 -23.66 -17.88
N CYS A 480 7.63 -23.68 -18.52
CA CYS A 480 7.50 -23.63 -19.97
C CYS A 480 7.34 -22.18 -20.42
N ILE A 481 8.12 -21.79 -21.41
CA ILE A 481 8.05 -20.48 -22.03
C ILE A 481 7.76 -20.66 -23.52
N TYR A 482 6.80 -19.89 -24.02
CA TYR A 482 6.71 -19.56 -25.43
C TYR A 482 7.21 -18.14 -25.62
N ASN A 483 8.19 -17.96 -26.50
CA ASN A 483 8.79 -16.65 -26.74
C ASN A 483 8.82 -16.29 -28.22
N ASP A 484 8.10 -15.23 -28.59
CA ASP A 484 8.15 -14.57 -29.89
C ASP A 484 8.35 -13.06 -29.66
N ASN A 485 8.82 -12.32 -30.68
CA ASN A 485 9.17 -10.91 -30.57
C ASN A 485 7.99 -10.02 -30.11
N ASN A 486 6.75 -10.45 -30.35
CA ASN A 486 5.54 -9.70 -30.01
C ASN A 486 4.62 -10.43 -29.02
N PHE A 487 5.07 -11.53 -28.43
CA PHE A 487 4.22 -12.37 -27.58
C PHE A 487 5.05 -13.23 -26.65
N GLY A 488 4.62 -13.30 -25.39
CA GLY A 488 5.30 -14.06 -24.35
C GLY A 488 4.28 -14.77 -23.48
N LEU A 489 4.59 -16.02 -23.16
CA LEU A 489 3.76 -16.86 -22.30
C LEU A 489 4.67 -17.63 -21.34
N ILE A 490 4.26 -17.70 -20.08
CA ILE A 490 4.88 -18.50 -19.02
C ILE A 490 3.82 -19.47 -18.50
N TYR A 491 4.11 -20.76 -18.50
CA TYR A 491 3.28 -21.80 -17.92
C TYR A 491 4.09 -22.64 -16.93
N LEU A 492 3.56 -22.81 -15.73
CA LEU A 492 4.20 -23.57 -14.66
C LEU A 492 3.48 -24.89 -14.43
N SER A 493 4.24 -25.95 -14.17
CA SER A 493 3.69 -27.22 -13.71
C SER A 493 4.59 -27.83 -12.65
N ASP A 494 3.96 -28.48 -11.68
CA ASP A 494 4.58 -29.33 -10.69
C ASP A 494 4.60 -30.81 -11.09
N ASN A 495 4.07 -31.15 -12.27
CA ASN A 495 4.05 -32.52 -12.76
C ASN A 495 5.46 -32.93 -13.25
N LYS A 496 6.18 -33.62 -12.36
CA LYS A 496 7.49 -34.21 -12.62
C LYS A 496 7.42 -35.67 -13.06
N ASP A 497 6.23 -36.25 -13.24
CA ASP A 497 6.07 -37.63 -13.70
C ASP A 497 6.55 -37.80 -15.16
N LEU A 498 6.59 -36.69 -15.91
CA LEU A 498 7.12 -36.63 -17.26
C LEU A 498 8.53 -36.03 -17.29
N SER A 499 9.39 -36.59 -18.15
CA SER A 499 10.66 -35.95 -18.49
C SER A 499 10.41 -34.62 -19.22
N PRO A 500 11.33 -33.64 -19.14
CA PRO A 500 11.15 -32.32 -19.79
C PRO A 500 10.82 -32.41 -21.28
N ASP A 501 11.41 -33.39 -22.00
CA ASP A 501 11.15 -33.60 -23.43
C ASP A 501 9.72 -34.10 -23.71
N LYS A 502 9.24 -35.07 -22.92
CA LYS A 502 7.86 -35.57 -23.03
C LYS A 502 6.86 -34.47 -22.68
N TRP A 503 7.11 -33.77 -21.59
CA TRP A 503 6.29 -32.65 -21.12
C TRP A 503 6.17 -31.56 -22.18
N LEU A 504 7.29 -31.12 -22.76
CA LEU A 504 7.29 -30.13 -23.84
C LEU A 504 6.55 -30.64 -25.08
N SER A 505 6.75 -31.90 -25.46
CA SER A 505 6.10 -32.49 -26.62
C SER A 505 4.57 -32.57 -26.45
N GLU A 506 4.08 -32.85 -25.25
CA GLU A 506 2.65 -32.82 -24.93
C GLU A 506 2.05 -31.40 -24.93
N ILE A 507 2.80 -30.40 -24.45
CA ILE A 507 2.37 -29.00 -24.53
C ILE A 507 2.21 -28.59 -26.00
N ILE A 508 3.21 -28.90 -26.83
CA ILE A 508 3.19 -28.58 -28.27
C ILE A 508 2.05 -29.33 -28.97
N SER A 509 1.81 -30.60 -28.65
CA SER A 509 0.75 -31.38 -29.30
C SER A 509 -0.65 -30.86 -28.98
N LYS A 510 -0.85 -30.32 -27.78
CA LYS A 510 -2.10 -29.64 -27.38
C LYS A 510 -2.23 -28.21 -27.92
N ASN A 511 -1.12 -27.58 -28.31
CA ASN A 511 -1.07 -26.22 -28.82
C ASN A 511 -0.32 -26.14 -30.16
N PRO A 512 -0.79 -26.84 -31.22
CA PRO A 512 -0.02 -26.98 -32.46
C PRO A 512 -0.05 -25.73 -33.36
N SER A 513 -1.10 -24.90 -33.27
CA SER A 513 -1.24 -23.71 -34.10
C SER A 513 -0.42 -22.54 -33.55
N LYS A 514 0.41 -21.97 -34.43
CA LYS A 514 1.17 -20.76 -34.12
C LYS A 514 0.25 -19.53 -34.01
N GLU A 515 -0.90 -19.53 -34.68
CA GLU A 515 -1.84 -18.42 -34.68
C GLU A 515 -2.74 -18.47 -33.44
N GLU A 516 -3.24 -19.65 -33.07
CA GLU A 516 -4.13 -19.81 -31.91
C GLU A 516 -3.44 -19.54 -30.58
N ILE A 517 -2.12 -19.75 -30.48
CA ILE A 517 -1.34 -19.43 -29.28
C ILE A 517 -1.35 -17.94 -28.93
N TYR A 518 -1.75 -17.05 -29.86
CA TYR A 518 -1.86 -15.62 -29.57
C TYR A 518 -3.17 -15.24 -28.86
N SER A 519 -4.15 -16.15 -28.82
CA SER A 519 -5.49 -15.90 -28.27
C SER A 519 -5.97 -16.99 -27.31
N SER A 520 -5.29 -18.12 -27.23
CA SER A 520 -5.64 -19.20 -26.31
C SER A 520 -4.47 -20.14 -25.97
N PHE A 521 -4.62 -20.90 -24.90
CA PHE A 521 -3.68 -21.94 -24.49
C PHE A 521 -4.44 -23.12 -23.89
N VAL A 522 -4.05 -24.34 -24.24
CA VAL A 522 -4.61 -25.58 -23.70
C VAL A 522 -3.60 -26.19 -22.72
N PHE A 523 -4.00 -26.26 -21.45
CA PHE A 523 -3.23 -26.90 -20.38
C PHE A 523 -3.14 -28.41 -20.58
N LEU A 524 -2.19 -29.05 -19.88
CA LEU A 524 -2.01 -30.50 -19.97
C LEU A 524 -3.23 -31.29 -19.48
N ASP A 525 -3.97 -30.76 -18.50
CA ASP A 525 -5.23 -31.34 -18.02
C ASP A 525 -6.39 -31.17 -19.02
N GLY A 526 -6.16 -30.51 -20.15
CA GLY A 526 -7.13 -30.29 -21.22
C GLY A 526 -7.98 -29.03 -21.05
N LYS A 527 -7.86 -28.30 -19.93
CA LYS A 527 -8.54 -27.00 -19.79
C LYS A 527 -7.97 -26.02 -20.81
N LYS A 528 -8.84 -25.20 -21.39
CA LYS A 528 -8.46 -24.14 -22.33
C LYS A 528 -8.63 -22.78 -21.67
N ILE A 529 -7.64 -21.90 -21.76
CA ILE A 529 -7.76 -20.49 -21.41
C ILE A 529 -7.75 -19.65 -22.68
N GLU A 530 -8.62 -18.65 -22.76
CA GLU A 530 -8.64 -17.68 -23.84
C GLU A 530 -8.32 -16.29 -23.31
N TYR A 531 -7.63 -15.48 -24.11
CA TYR A 531 -7.14 -14.18 -23.71
C TYR A 531 -7.05 -13.20 -24.88
N ASP A 532 -6.96 -11.92 -24.54
CA ASP A 532 -6.69 -10.82 -25.43
C ASP A 532 -5.57 -9.98 -24.84
N VAL A 533 -4.34 -10.22 -25.32
CA VAL A 533 -3.13 -9.53 -24.85
C VAL A 533 -3.10 -8.03 -25.21
N ASN A 534 -4.05 -7.56 -26.03
CA ASN A 534 -4.22 -6.16 -26.38
C ASN A 534 -5.50 -5.55 -25.77
N ALA A 535 -6.06 -6.20 -24.74
CA ALA A 535 -7.23 -5.70 -24.03
C ALA A 535 -7.00 -4.24 -23.58
N PRO A 536 -7.99 -3.35 -23.78
CA PRO A 536 -7.85 -1.95 -23.37
C PRO A 536 -7.78 -1.82 -21.85
N ALA A 537 -7.34 -0.66 -21.37
CA ALA A 537 -7.47 -0.32 -19.95
C ALA A 537 -8.95 -0.39 -19.54
N GLY A 538 -9.21 -0.94 -18.37
CA GLY A 538 -10.54 -1.32 -17.87
C GLY A 538 -10.88 -2.78 -18.08
N THR A 539 -10.09 -3.52 -18.85
CA THR A 539 -10.42 -4.90 -19.21
C THR A 539 -9.29 -5.87 -18.88
N TRP A 540 -9.59 -6.93 -18.15
CA TRP A 540 -8.67 -8.01 -17.86
C TRP A 540 -8.29 -8.76 -19.13
N VAL A 541 -7.01 -9.08 -19.29
CA VAL A 541 -6.47 -9.81 -20.46
C VAL A 541 -7.11 -11.19 -20.61
N ILE A 542 -7.46 -11.90 -19.54
CA ILE A 542 -8.11 -13.22 -19.62
C ILE A 542 -9.59 -13.05 -20.01
N LYS A 543 -10.06 -13.86 -20.97
CA LYS A 543 -11.43 -13.83 -21.51
C LYS A 543 -12.32 -14.94 -20.96
N SER A 544 -11.82 -16.17 -20.98
CA SER A 544 -12.58 -17.35 -20.59
C SER A 544 -11.64 -18.44 -20.07
N VAL A 545 -12.16 -19.32 -19.23
CA VAL A 545 -11.46 -20.53 -18.78
C VAL A 545 -12.43 -21.70 -18.92
N SER A 546 -12.00 -22.74 -19.63
CA SER A 546 -12.79 -23.95 -19.91
C SER A 546 -14.14 -23.66 -20.57
N GLY A 547 -14.21 -22.60 -21.38
CA GLY A 547 -15.44 -22.18 -22.07
C GLY A 547 -16.35 -21.26 -21.24
N GLU A 548 -16.04 -21.01 -19.97
CA GLU A 548 -16.77 -20.06 -19.13
C GLU A 548 -16.12 -18.67 -19.21
N GLU A 549 -16.90 -17.66 -19.60
CA GLU A 549 -16.43 -16.27 -19.59
C GLU A 549 -16.14 -15.82 -18.16
N VAL A 550 -15.08 -15.04 -18.00
CA VAL A 550 -14.73 -14.42 -16.71
C VAL A 550 -15.19 -12.96 -16.69
N GLU A 551 -15.49 -12.42 -15.51
CA GLU A 551 -15.69 -10.97 -15.36
C GLU A 551 -14.37 -10.24 -15.66
N ARG A 552 -14.34 -9.51 -16.78
CA ARG A 552 -13.14 -8.81 -17.25
C ARG A 552 -13.10 -7.35 -16.81
N TYR A 553 -14.24 -6.75 -16.47
CA TYR A 553 -14.32 -5.35 -16.08
C TYR A 553 -13.95 -5.19 -14.60
N TYR A 554 -12.65 -5.03 -14.36
CA TYR A 554 -12.08 -5.05 -13.01
C TYR A 554 -12.41 -3.84 -12.14
N ASP A 555 -13.01 -2.79 -12.71
CA ASP A 555 -13.55 -1.66 -11.95
C ASP A 555 -14.75 -2.10 -11.07
N LYS A 556 -15.40 -3.23 -11.40
CA LYS A 556 -16.50 -3.83 -10.63
C LYS A 556 -16.07 -5.04 -9.80
N TRP A 557 -14.79 -5.42 -9.84
CA TRP A 557 -14.35 -6.56 -9.05
C TRP A 557 -14.52 -6.27 -7.57
N GLU A 558 -14.93 -7.31 -6.85
CA GLU A 558 -14.86 -7.32 -5.40
C GLU A 558 -13.43 -7.09 -4.92
N ARG A 559 -13.31 -6.62 -3.69
CA ARG A 559 -12.02 -6.33 -3.08
C ARG A 559 -11.15 -7.57 -3.01
N TRP A 560 -11.73 -8.73 -2.69
CA TRP A 560 -11.01 -9.99 -2.59
C TRP A 560 -11.75 -11.13 -3.30
N ASN A 561 -11.16 -11.64 -4.38
CA ASN A 561 -11.64 -12.83 -5.08
C ASN A 561 -10.52 -13.85 -5.26
N GLY A 562 -10.69 -15.08 -4.80
CA GLY A 562 -9.68 -16.11 -5.01
C GLY A 562 -9.76 -17.27 -4.03
N ASN A 563 -8.78 -18.18 -4.12
CA ASN A 563 -8.61 -19.29 -3.18
C ASN A 563 -7.47 -18.97 -2.20
N ILE A 564 -7.78 -18.17 -1.19
CA ILE A 564 -6.84 -17.71 -0.16
C ILE A 564 -7.45 -17.93 1.24
N PRO A 565 -6.63 -18.08 2.29
CA PRO A 565 -7.16 -18.15 3.64
C PRO A 565 -7.87 -16.86 4.03
N VAL A 566 -9.02 -17.02 4.69
CA VAL A 566 -9.87 -15.90 5.13
C VAL A 566 -9.75 -15.67 6.63
N ASN A 567 -9.51 -16.70 7.43
CA ASN A 567 -9.31 -16.57 8.87
C ASN A 567 -7.82 -16.34 9.15
N LEU A 568 -7.43 -15.09 9.41
CA LEU A 568 -6.01 -14.74 9.55
C LEU A 568 -5.37 -15.16 10.89
N TYR A 569 -6.20 -15.52 11.87
CA TYR A 569 -5.80 -15.86 13.25
C TYR A 569 -5.97 -17.35 13.59
N GLN A 570 -6.44 -18.17 12.65
CA GLN A 570 -6.56 -19.62 12.81
C GLN A 570 -5.57 -20.28 11.85
N GLU A 571 -4.69 -21.13 12.38
CA GLU A 571 -3.67 -21.85 11.60
C GLU A 571 -4.24 -22.97 10.72
#